data_AF-A0A2G9RKD2-F1
#
_entry.id   AF-A0A2G9RKD2-F1
#
_cell.length_a   1.000
_cell.length_b   1.000
_cell.length_c   1.000
_cell.angle_alpha   90.00
_cell.angle_beta   90.00
_cell.angle_gamma   90.00
#
_symmetry.space_group_name_H-M   'P 1'
#
loop_
_entity.id
_entity.type
_entity.pdbx_description
1 polymer ?
#
loop_
_entity_poly.entity_id
_entity_poly.type
_entity_poly.pdbx_seq_one_letter_code
_entity_poly.pdbx_strand_id
1 'polypeptide(L)'
;NVEQLFYFIRKERAPLTPENLEENLQFGSVRGSPTASLLRLMNGIYTPYIFGNTSWPESIRNNFSANFHHFMTSLTDTRYNLQGQTVFYIPIEAMNVEAETAIEDKPLVQRLEITMVHWTRQIKEFLRAKEAVEMGESLGPLEVIEFWREQCTDLSGISKQLDKPGVKHIEHILKMAKSSYVEPFQNMSQQIQVRENH
;
A
#
# COMPACT_ATOMS: atom_id res chain seq x y z
N ASN A 1 13.39 -17.19 -16.03
CA ASN A 1 13.34 -16.42 -14.77
C ASN A 1 14.75 -15.93 -14.48
N VAL A 2 14.98 -14.61 -14.42
CA VAL A 2 16.30 -14.08 -14.01
C VAL A 2 16.33 -14.12 -12.48
N GLU A 3 17.11 -15.02 -11.89
CA GLU A 3 17.19 -15.16 -10.43
C GLU A 3 17.83 -13.94 -9.75
N GLN A 4 18.73 -13.27 -10.46
CA GLN A 4 19.42 -12.07 -9.99
C GLN A 4 19.83 -11.17 -11.15
N LEU A 5 19.43 -9.90 -11.09
CA LEU A 5 19.89 -8.84 -12.00
C LEU A 5 20.95 -8.01 -11.29
N PHE A 6 22.14 -7.89 -11.87
CA PHE A 6 23.14 -6.91 -11.44
C PHE A 6 23.05 -5.67 -12.32
N TYR A 7 23.18 -4.49 -11.71
CA TYR A 7 23.21 -3.25 -12.45
C TYR A 7 24.41 -2.40 -12.05
N PHE A 8 24.87 -1.62 -13.03
CA PHE A 8 25.94 -0.66 -12.92
C PHE A 8 25.50 0.58 -13.69
N ILE A 9 25.26 1.67 -12.97
CA ILE A 9 24.79 2.95 -13.49
C ILE A 9 25.89 3.97 -13.22
N ARG A 10 26.40 4.57 -14.30
CA ARG A 10 27.34 5.68 -14.19
C ARG A 10 26.57 6.97 -13.96
N LYS A 11 26.93 7.72 -12.91
CA LYS A 11 26.33 9.03 -12.60
C LYS A 11 26.79 10.07 -13.61
N GLU A 12 28.08 10.05 -13.95
CA GLU A 12 28.70 10.97 -14.89
C GLU A 12 29.24 10.26 -16.13
N ARG A 13 29.29 10.99 -17.25
CA ARG A 13 29.95 10.52 -18.49
C ARG A 13 31.46 10.78 -18.45
N ALA A 14 32.11 10.40 -17.36
CA ALA A 14 33.56 10.48 -17.18
C ALA A 14 34.20 9.08 -17.22
N PRO A 15 35.48 8.94 -17.61
CA PRO A 15 36.22 7.71 -17.40
C PRO A 15 36.26 7.35 -15.91
N LEU A 16 35.95 6.08 -15.60
CA LEU A 16 36.05 5.59 -14.22
C LEU A 16 37.52 5.32 -13.90
N THR A 17 38.01 5.89 -12.81
CA THR A 17 39.32 5.65 -12.21
C THR A 17 39.13 5.03 -10.83
N PRO A 18 40.15 4.35 -10.25
CA PRO A 18 40.05 3.80 -8.90
C PRO A 18 39.64 4.84 -7.84
N GLU A 19 40.05 6.10 -8.02
CA GLU A 19 39.78 7.20 -7.09
C GLU A 19 38.34 7.73 -7.19
N ASN A 20 37.72 7.65 -8.36
CA ASN A 20 36.39 8.23 -8.61
C ASN A 20 35.27 7.17 -8.71
N LEU A 21 35.61 5.89 -8.58
CA LEU A 21 34.73 4.75 -8.82
C LEU A 21 33.53 4.75 -7.88
N GLU A 22 33.75 4.88 -6.58
CA GLU A 22 32.68 4.84 -5.56
C GLU A 22 31.70 6.01 -5.70
N GLU A 23 32.21 7.18 -6.09
CA GLU A 23 31.40 8.37 -6.26
C GLU A 23 30.58 8.32 -7.55
N ASN A 24 31.15 7.80 -8.64
CA ASN A 24 30.54 7.87 -9.98
C ASN A 24 29.84 6.59 -10.44
N LEU A 25 30.01 5.47 -9.74
CA LEU A 25 29.38 4.20 -10.08
C LEU A 25 28.35 3.81 -9.02
N GLN A 26 27.08 3.89 -9.37
CA GLN A 26 26.03 3.23 -8.60
C GLN A 26 25.91 1.78 -9.09
N PHE A 27 26.04 0.82 -8.19
CA PHE A 27 25.89 -0.59 -8.53
C PHE A 27 25.02 -1.29 -7.50
N GLY A 28 24.45 -2.43 -7.90
CA GLY A 28 23.63 -3.22 -7.00
C GLY A 28 23.10 -4.47 -7.67
N SER A 29 22.28 -5.20 -6.92
CA SER A 29 21.56 -6.33 -7.47
C SER A 29 20.11 -6.37 -7.02
N VAL A 30 19.25 -6.81 -7.91
CA VAL A 30 17.83 -7.08 -7.65
C VAL A 30 17.65 -8.59 -7.67
N ARG A 31 17.16 -9.14 -6.56
CA ARG A 31 16.88 -10.57 -6.40
C ARG A 31 15.39 -10.81 -6.28
N GLY A 32 14.91 -11.91 -6.85
CA GLY A 32 13.50 -12.29 -6.79
C GLY A 32 12.56 -11.33 -7.52
N SER A 33 11.31 -11.24 -7.06
CA SER A 33 10.30 -10.40 -7.70
C SER A 33 10.70 -8.91 -7.70
N PRO A 34 10.76 -8.24 -8.87
CA PRO A 34 11.11 -6.83 -8.97
C PRO A 34 10.18 -5.92 -8.15
N THR A 35 8.87 -6.22 -8.13
CA THR A 35 7.90 -5.45 -7.34
C THR A 35 8.09 -5.67 -5.84
N ALA A 36 8.48 -6.88 -5.42
CA ALA A 36 8.78 -7.18 -4.01
C ALA A 36 10.05 -6.44 -3.55
N SER A 37 11.10 -6.49 -4.37
CA SER A 37 12.36 -5.80 -4.09
C SER A 37 12.18 -4.29 -4.04
N LEU A 38 11.42 -3.72 -4.99
CA LEU A 38 11.11 -2.30 -5.01
C LEU A 38 10.27 -1.89 -3.79
N LEU A 39 9.20 -2.64 -3.47
CA LEU A 39 8.36 -2.33 -2.31
C LEU A 39 9.17 -2.35 -1.00
N ARG A 40 10.07 -3.32 -0.84
CA ARG A 40 10.99 -3.38 0.31
C ARG A 40 11.94 -2.20 0.36
N LEU A 41 12.50 -1.80 -0.78
CA LEU A 41 13.41 -0.65 -0.87
C LEU A 41 12.69 0.65 -0.52
N MET A 42 11.48 0.84 -1.07
CA MET A 42 10.65 2.00 -0.79
C MET A 42 10.33 2.07 0.71
N ASN A 43 9.77 1.00 1.29
CA ASN A 43 9.40 0.98 2.71
C ASN A 43 10.59 1.05 3.67
N GLY A 44 11.72 0.42 3.34
CA GLY A 44 12.85 0.27 4.25
C GLY A 44 13.84 1.43 4.21
N ILE A 45 13.94 2.16 3.10
CA ILE A 45 14.94 3.23 2.92
C ILE A 45 14.27 4.56 2.58
N TYR A 46 13.47 4.60 1.51
CA TYR A 46 12.97 5.87 0.99
C TYR A 46 11.87 6.47 1.86
N THR A 47 10.88 5.69 2.30
CA THR A 47 9.78 6.20 3.12
C THR A 47 10.30 6.85 4.41
N PRO A 48 11.14 6.20 5.24
CA PRO A 48 11.69 6.84 6.44
C PRO A 48 12.54 8.07 6.13
N TYR A 49 13.33 8.03 5.05
CA TYR A 49 14.17 9.15 4.64
C TYR A 49 13.35 10.37 4.20
N ILE A 50 12.31 10.16 3.39
CA ILE A 50 11.44 11.23 2.86
C ILE A 50 10.64 11.87 4.00
N PHE A 51 9.97 11.06 4.82
CA PHE A 51 9.07 11.57 5.86
C PHE A 51 9.80 11.93 7.16
N GLY A 52 11.07 11.54 7.31
CA GLY A 52 11.96 12.05 8.35
C GLY A 52 12.62 13.39 7.99
N ASN A 53 12.51 13.84 6.74
CA ASN A 53 13.15 15.08 6.30
C ASN A 53 12.27 16.31 6.61
N THR A 54 12.79 17.20 7.46
CA THR A 54 12.15 18.47 7.83
C THR A 54 12.65 19.68 7.04
N SER A 55 13.61 19.48 6.13
CA SER A 55 14.27 20.57 5.39
C SER A 55 13.44 21.11 4.22
N TRP A 56 12.37 20.41 3.83
CA TRP A 56 11.55 20.79 2.68
C TRP A 56 10.48 21.81 3.04
N PRO A 57 10.27 22.84 2.20
CA PRO A 57 9.09 23.69 2.30
C PRO A 57 7.80 22.87 2.28
N GLU A 58 6.81 23.31 3.06
CA GLU A 58 5.54 22.59 3.25
C GLU A 58 4.81 22.29 1.93
N SER A 59 4.79 23.24 1.00
CA SER A 59 4.14 23.04 -0.31
C SER A 59 4.79 21.92 -1.14
N ILE A 60 6.12 21.84 -1.11
CA ILE A 60 6.89 20.79 -1.80
C ILE A 60 6.66 19.46 -1.10
N ARG A 61 6.72 19.44 0.23
CA ARG A 61 6.45 18.24 1.04
C ARG A 61 5.07 17.69 0.74
N ASN A 62 4.01 18.50 0.83
CA ASN A 62 2.63 18.06 0.62
C ASN A 62 2.40 17.52 -0.80
N ASN A 63 2.91 18.20 -1.83
CA ASN A 63 2.80 17.73 -3.21
C ASN A 63 3.55 16.41 -3.44
N PHE A 64 4.78 16.31 -2.92
CA PHE A 64 5.56 15.09 -3.06
C PHE A 64 4.92 13.93 -2.28
N SER A 65 4.47 14.15 -1.04
CA SER A 65 3.77 13.13 -0.23
C SER A 65 2.58 12.55 -0.97
N ALA A 66 1.73 13.39 -1.58
CA ALA A 66 0.58 12.92 -2.34
C ALA A 66 0.97 11.97 -3.49
N ASN A 67 1.95 12.36 -4.30
CA ASN A 67 2.45 11.53 -5.40
C ASN A 67 3.12 10.25 -4.88
N PHE A 68 3.86 10.35 -3.78
CA PHE A 68 4.51 9.22 -3.13
C PHE A 68 3.49 8.20 -2.64
N HIS A 69 2.45 8.63 -1.91
CA HIS A 69 1.39 7.73 -1.45
C HIS A 69 0.65 7.09 -2.62
N HIS A 70 0.35 7.82 -3.69
CA HIS A 70 -0.25 7.25 -4.89
C HIS A 70 0.64 6.15 -5.52
N PHE A 71 1.94 6.41 -5.64
CA PHE A 71 2.91 5.43 -6.13
C PHE A 71 2.97 4.20 -5.22
N MET A 72 3.01 4.39 -3.90
CA MET A 72 3.08 3.30 -2.93
C MET A 72 1.82 2.44 -2.90
N THR A 73 0.64 3.06 -3.01
CA THR A 73 -0.62 2.35 -3.21
C THR A 73 -0.55 1.48 -4.46
N SER A 74 -0.18 2.07 -5.60
CA SER A 74 -0.12 1.36 -6.88
C SER A 74 0.90 0.20 -6.86
N LEU A 75 2.06 0.41 -6.23
CA LEU A 75 3.10 -0.62 -6.08
C LEU A 75 2.65 -1.74 -5.15
N THR A 76 1.96 -1.42 -4.06
CA THR A 76 1.39 -2.39 -3.11
C THR A 76 0.35 -3.24 -3.82
N ASP A 77 -0.63 -2.63 -4.50
CA ASP A 77 -1.67 -3.33 -5.25
C ASP A 77 -1.05 -4.25 -6.31
N THR A 78 -0.14 -3.72 -7.14
CA THR A 78 0.53 -4.51 -8.18
C THR A 78 1.26 -5.72 -7.57
N ARG A 79 1.91 -5.53 -6.41
CA ARG A 79 2.66 -6.61 -5.77
C ARG A 79 1.74 -7.71 -5.25
N TYR A 80 0.64 -7.37 -4.59
CA TYR A 80 -0.21 -8.36 -3.91
C TYR A 80 -1.31 -8.93 -4.83
N ASN A 81 -1.79 -8.16 -5.81
CA ASN A 81 -2.68 -8.69 -6.85
C ASN A 81 -2.02 -9.82 -7.64
N LEU A 82 -0.70 -9.73 -7.90
CA LEU A 82 0.06 -10.83 -8.51
C LEU A 82 0.13 -12.10 -7.66
N GLN A 83 -0.26 -12.02 -6.38
CA GLN A 83 -0.37 -13.15 -5.45
C GLN A 83 -1.81 -13.52 -5.10
N GLY A 84 -2.80 -12.91 -5.75
CA GLY A 84 -4.21 -13.11 -5.41
C GLY A 84 -4.57 -12.61 -4.00
N GLN A 85 -3.86 -11.60 -3.49
CA GLN A 85 -4.07 -11.05 -2.15
C GLN A 85 -4.40 -9.56 -2.22
N THR A 86 -5.33 -9.14 -1.36
CA THR A 86 -5.71 -7.76 -1.14
C THR A 86 -4.96 -7.23 0.07
N VAL A 87 -4.11 -6.22 -0.11
CA VAL A 87 -3.31 -5.64 0.98
C VAL A 87 -3.41 -4.12 1.02
N PHE A 88 -3.81 -3.59 2.16
CA PHE A 88 -3.93 -2.16 2.39
C PHE A 88 -2.55 -1.52 2.55
N TYR A 89 -2.24 -0.58 1.65
CA TYR A 89 -1.19 0.38 1.91
C TYR A 89 -1.60 1.33 3.04
N ILE A 90 -0.75 1.46 4.07
CA ILE A 90 -0.98 2.34 5.22
C ILE A 90 0.06 3.47 5.18
N PRO A 91 -0.37 4.73 4.96
CA PRO A 91 0.49 5.90 5.01
C PRO A 91 1.18 6.05 6.38
N ILE A 92 2.51 5.89 6.42
CA ILE A 92 3.24 5.99 7.70
C ILE A 92 3.24 7.40 8.29
N GLU A 93 3.02 8.44 7.46
CA GLU A 93 2.99 9.83 7.92
C GLU A 93 1.88 10.07 8.95
N ALA A 94 0.77 9.34 8.87
CA ALA A 94 -0.30 9.41 9.87
C ALA A 94 0.04 8.69 11.18
N MET A 95 0.96 7.71 11.15
CA MET A 95 1.30 6.90 12.32
C MET A 95 2.11 7.64 13.37
N ASN A 96 2.81 8.69 12.95
CA ASN A 96 3.73 9.45 13.80
C ASN A 96 3.11 10.76 14.31
N VAL A 97 1.82 10.99 14.06
CA VAL A 97 1.11 12.22 14.41
C VAL A 97 -0.11 11.85 15.25
N GLU A 98 -0.26 12.52 16.38
CA GLU A 98 -1.44 12.41 17.24
C GLU A 98 -2.69 12.89 16.50
N ALA A 99 -3.83 12.29 16.79
CA ALA A 99 -5.04 12.53 16.02
C ALA A 99 -5.49 14.00 16.08
N GLU A 100 -5.36 14.64 17.24
CA GLU A 100 -5.66 16.05 17.47
C GLU A 100 -4.81 16.98 16.61
N THR A 101 -3.54 16.65 16.38
CA THR A 101 -2.66 17.43 15.50
C THR A 101 -2.95 17.12 14.03
N ALA A 102 -3.23 15.85 13.71
CA ALA A 102 -3.49 15.43 12.33
C ALA A 102 -4.72 16.12 11.73
N ILE A 103 -5.78 16.37 12.52
CA ILE A 103 -7.01 17.03 12.03
C ILE A 103 -6.81 18.50 11.66
N GLU A 104 -5.76 19.15 12.17
CA GLU A 104 -5.44 20.54 11.84
C GLU A 104 -4.73 20.65 10.47
N ASP A 105 -4.04 19.59 10.04
CA ASP A 105 -3.38 19.48 8.74
C ASP A 105 -4.39 19.02 7.66
N LYS A 106 -5.07 19.99 7.04
CA LYS A 106 -6.04 19.72 5.97
C LYS A 106 -5.45 18.92 4.79
N PRO A 107 -4.25 19.24 4.27
CA PRO A 107 -3.59 18.41 3.26
C PRO A 107 -3.40 16.94 3.69
N LEU A 108 -3.00 16.68 4.93
CA LEU A 108 -2.86 15.32 5.46
C LEU A 108 -4.22 14.62 5.49
N VAL A 109 -5.24 15.26 6.08
CA VAL A 109 -6.62 14.71 6.13
C VAL A 109 -7.10 14.29 4.74
N GLN A 110 -6.93 15.15 3.72
CA GLN A 110 -7.30 14.83 2.34
C GLN A 110 -6.58 13.58 1.79
N ARG A 111 -5.29 13.41 2.08
CA ARG A 111 -4.54 12.21 1.66
C ARG A 111 -5.03 10.94 2.37
N LEU A 112 -5.43 11.06 3.64
CA LEU A 112 -6.01 9.96 4.39
C LEU A 112 -7.41 9.59 3.88
N GLU A 113 -8.23 10.57 3.49
CA GLU A 113 -9.53 10.33 2.84
C GLU A 113 -9.36 9.55 1.53
N ILE A 114 -8.42 9.96 0.68
CA ILE A 114 -8.09 9.23 -0.57
C ILE A 114 -7.68 7.78 -0.26
N THR A 115 -6.88 7.59 0.78
CA THR A 115 -6.43 6.27 1.21
C THR A 115 -7.63 5.40 1.67
N MET A 116 -8.54 5.93 2.49
CA MET A 116 -9.71 5.21 2.96
C MET A 116 -10.71 4.89 1.85
N VAL A 117 -10.92 5.82 0.90
CA VAL A 117 -11.72 5.56 -0.31
C VAL A 117 -11.14 4.39 -1.10
N HIS A 118 -9.81 4.36 -1.23
CA HIS A 118 -9.12 3.29 -1.91
C HIS A 118 -9.26 1.93 -1.19
N TRP A 119 -9.10 1.86 0.14
CA TRP A 119 -9.38 0.63 0.90
C TRP A 119 -10.82 0.16 0.74
N THR A 120 -11.77 1.10 0.79
CA THR A 120 -13.20 0.80 0.59
C THR A 120 -13.45 0.20 -0.79
N ARG A 121 -12.75 0.68 -1.83
CA ARG A 121 -12.82 0.12 -3.18
C ARG A 121 -12.27 -1.31 -3.21
N GLN A 122 -11.11 -1.55 -2.61
CA GLN A 122 -10.51 -2.88 -2.54
C GLN A 122 -11.46 -3.90 -1.89
N ILE A 123 -12.07 -3.55 -0.76
CA ILE A 123 -13.06 -4.42 -0.09
C ILE A 123 -14.25 -4.69 -1.02
N LYS A 124 -14.79 -3.67 -1.70
CA LYS A 124 -15.91 -3.85 -2.66
C LYS A 124 -15.54 -4.77 -3.82
N GLU A 125 -14.35 -4.62 -4.38
CA GLU A 125 -13.86 -5.46 -5.49
C GLU A 125 -13.74 -6.92 -5.04
N PHE A 126 -13.17 -7.15 -3.86
CA PHE A 126 -13.09 -8.49 -3.25
C PHE A 126 -14.48 -9.12 -3.05
N LEU A 127 -15.44 -8.36 -2.48
CA LEU A 127 -16.80 -8.87 -2.24
C LEU A 127 -17.53 -9.19 -3.55
N ARG A 128 -17.38 -8.35 -4.59
CA ARG A 128 -17.97 -8.58 -5.91
C ARG A 128 -17.41 -9.83 -6.59
N ALA A 129 -16.10 -10.05 -6.50
CA ALA A 129 -15.48 -11.25 -7.07
C ALA A 129 -16.04 -12.54 -6.44
N LYS A 130 -16.30 -12.52 -5.13
CA LYS A 130 -16.95 -13.62 -4.42
C LYS A 130 -18.38 -13.85 -4.90
N GLU A 131 -19.18 -12.79 -4.99
CA GLU A 131 -20.58 -12.86 -5.45
C GLU A 131 -20.70 -13.42 -6.88
N ALA A 132 -19.79 -13.04 -7.78
CA ALA A 132 -19.75 -13.53 -9.16
C ALA A 132 -19.60 -15.06 -9.25
N VAL A 133 -18.70 -15.63 -8.44
CA VAL A 133 -18.50 -17.10 -8.41
C VAL A 133 -19.67 -17.82 -7.74
N GLU A 134 -20.27 -17.26 -6.69
CA GLU A 134 -21.47 -17.82 -6.05
C GLU A 134 -22.67 -17.86 -7.01
N MET A 135 -22.77 -16.86 -7.89
CA MET A 135 -23.83 -16.76 -8.91
C MET A 135 -23.58 -17.66 -10.13
N GLY A 136 -22.52 -18.47 -10.12
CA GLY A 136 -22.26 -19.49 -11.15
C GLY A 136 -21.61 -18.95 -12.42
N GLU A 137 -20.88 -17.83 -12.36
CA GLU A 137 -20.01 -17.43 -13.47
C GLU A 137 -18.94 -18.51 -13.74
N SER A 138 -18.67 -18.79 -15.01
CA SER A 138 -18.10 -20.04 -15.53
C SER A 138 -16.70 -20.39 -15.00
N LEU A 139 -16.62 -21.17 -13.92
CA LEU A 139 -15.40 -21.84 -13.48
C LEU A 139 -15.59 -23.36 -13.48
N GLY A 140 -14.55 -24.10 -13.87
CA GLY A 140 -14.53 -25.55 -13.77
C GLY A 140 -14.53 -26.00 -12.28
N PRO A 141 -14.98 -27.23 -11.95
CA PRO A 141 -15.08 -27.68 -10.55
C PRO A 141 -13.78 -27.56 -9.73
N LEU A 142 -12.61 -27.77 -10.36
CA LEU A 142 -11.32 -27.63 -9.69
C LEU A 142 -10.93 -26.16 -9.48
N GLU A 143 -11.21 -25.30 -10.46
CA GLU A 143 -10.98 -23.86 -10.37
C GLU A 143 -11.84 -23.22 -9.27
N VAL A 144 -13.08 -23.70 -9.10
CA VAL A 144 -13.96 -23.29 -8.00
C VAL A 144 -13.34 -23.63 -6.63
N ILE A 145 -12.79 -24.84 -6.48
CA ILE A 145 -12.16 -25.25 -5.21
C ILE A 145 -10.91 -24.41 -4.90
N GLU A 146 -10.08 -24.16 -5.90
CA GLU A 146 -8.88 -23.34 -5.74
C GLU A 146 -9.23 -21.89 -5.42
N PHE A 147 -10.18 -21.31 -6.16
CA PHE A 147 -10.73 -19.97 -5.88
C PHE A 147 -11.22 -19.84 -4.45
N TRP A 148 -12.04 -20.78 -3.95
CA TRP A 148 -12.54 -20.71 -2.58
C TRP A 148 -11.43 -20.77 -1.53
N ARG A 149 -10.37 -21.56 -1.78
CA ARG A 149 -9.22 -21.63 -0.88
C ARG A 149 -8.44 -20.32 -0.81
N GLU A 150 -8.19 -19.71 -1.96
CA GLU A 150 -7.51 -18.41 -2.07
C GLU A 150 -8.35 -17.31 -1.40
N GLN A 151 -9.65 -17.28 -1.67
CA GLN A 151 -10.56 -16.28 -1.11
C GLN A 151 -10.75 -16.40 0.40
N CYS A 152 -10.79 -17.61 0.96
CA CYS A 152 -10.80 -17.78 2.42
C CYS A 152 -9.52 -17.21 3.06
N THR A 153 -8.37 -17.43 2.40
CA THR A 153 -7.09 -16.88 2.86
C THR A 153 -7.12 -15.36 2.80
N ASP A 154 -7.57 -14.79 1.68
CA ASP A 154 -7.63 -13.34 1.48
C ASP A 154 -8.67 -12.67 2.40
N LEU A 155 -9.84 -13.28 2.63
CA LEU A 155 -10.84 -12.79 3.58
C LEU A 155 -10.25 -12.63 4.99
N SER A 156 -9.61 -13.69 5.50
CA SER A 156 -8.95 -13.65 6.81
C SER A 156 -7.79 -12.64 6.84
N GLY A 157 -7.11 -12.46 5.70
CA GLY A 157 -6.07 -11.46 5.50
C GLY A 157 -6.62 -10.05 5.61
N ILE A 158 -7.68 -9.71 4.87
CA ILE A 158 -8.35 -8.41 4.91
C ILE A 158 -8.90 -8.14 6.31
N SER A 159 -9.55 -9.12 6.94
CA SER A 159 -10.10 -8.93 8.29
C SER A 159 -9.02 -8.56 9.32
N LYS A 160 -7.90 -9.31 9.34
CA LYS A 160 -6.74 -8.96 10.18
C LYS A 160 -6.15 -7.59 9.85
N GLN A 161 -6.23 -7.17 8.59
CA GLN A 161 -5.75 -5.84 8.19
C GLN A 161 -6.63 -4.71 8.73
N LEU A 162 -7.94 -4.90 8.79
CA LEU A 162 -8.89 -3.95 9.36
C LEU A 162 -8.63 -3.68 10.85
N ASP A 163 -7.98 -4.61 11.54
CA ASP A 163 -7.59 -4.49 12.94
C ASP A 163 -6.14 -4.04 13.16
N LYS A 164 -5.41 -3.71 12.09
CA LYS A 164 -4.08 -3.12 12.22
C LYS A 164 -4.17 -1.76 12.92
N PRO A 165 -3.24 -1.44 13.85
CA PRO A 165 -3.22 -0.16 14.55
C PRO A 165 -3.28 1.04 13.60
N GLY A 166 -2.60 0.97 12.45
CA GLY A 166 -2.61 2.08 11.50
C GLY A 166 -3.91 2.29 10.74
N VAL A 167 -4.68 1.22 10.50
CA VAL A 167 -6.03 1.35 9.92
C VAL A 167 -6.96 2.00 10.94
N LYS A 168 -6.93 1.52 12.19
CA LYS A 168 -7.73 2.10 13.29
C LYS A 168 -7.36 3.55 13.59
N HIS A 169 -6.07 3.88 13.54
CA HIS A 169 -5.59 5.24 13.78
C HIS A 169 -6.07 6.20 12.69
N ILE A 170 -5.94 5.81 11.42
CA ILE A 170 -6.44 6.61 10.30
C ILE A 170 -7.97 6.76 10.35
N GLU A 171 -8.68 5.69 10.70
CA GLU A 171 -10.13 5.72 10.93
C GLU A 171 -10.49 6.71 12.06
N HIS A 172 -9.73 6.71 13.16
CA HIS A 172 -9.93 7.62 14.27
C HIS A 172 -9.70 9.08 13.88
N ILE A 173 -8.59 9.39 13.18
CA ILE A 173 -8.30 10.73 12.66
C ILE A 173 -9.44 11.22 11.78
N LEU A 174 -9.86 10.41 10.79
CA LEU A 174 -10.91 10.81 9.85
C LEU A 174 -12.28 10.95 10.51
N LYS A 175 -12.55 10.17 11.56
CA LYS A 175 -13.76 10.32 12.38
C LYS A 175 -13.75 11.65 13.13
N MET A 176 -12.63 12.04 13.73
CA MET A 176 -12.46 13.34 14.39
C MET A 176 -12.58 14.50 13.39
N ALA A 177 -12.04 14.33 12.18
CA ALA A 177 -12.16 15.27 11.07
C ALA A 177 -13.59 15.34 10.47
N LYS A 178 -14.53 14.51 10.93
CA LYS A 178 -15.91 14.41 10.40
C LYS A 178 -15.95 14.08 8.91
N SER A 179 -15.03 13.24 8.44
CA SER A 179 -14.98 12.81 7.05
C SER A 179 -16.19 11.94 6.69
N SER A 180 -16.79 12.20 5.52
CA SER A 180 -17.93 11.43 4.99
C SER A 180 -17.56 10.02 4.51
N TYR A 181 -16.26 9.71 4.41
CA TYR A 181 -15.78 8.41 3.92
C TYR A 181 -15.67 7.33 5.02
N VAL A 182 -15.77 7.72 6.29
CA VAL A 182 -15.66 6.79 7.43
C VAL A 182 -16.82 5.80 7.46
N GLU A 183 -18.06 6.28 7.33
CA GLU A 183 -19.25 5.42 7.37
C GLU A 183 -19.26 4.37 6.24
N PRO A 184 -19.03 4.73 4.96
CA PRO A 184 -18.88 3.74 3.89
C PRO A 184 -17.81 2.69 4.16
N PHE A 185 -16.67 3.09 4.72
CA PHE A 185 -15.58 2.18 5.07
C PHE A 185 -16.00 1.23 6.20
N GLN A 186 -16.61 1.75 7.27
CA GLN A 186 -17.11 0.94 8.40
C GLN A 186 -18.15 -0.09 7.97
N ASN A 187 -19.12 0.33 7.13
CA ASN A 187 -20.16 -0.57 6.62
C ASN A 187 -19.57 -1.72 5.79
N MET A 188 -18.52 -1.46 5.01
CA MET A 188 -17.83 -2.51 4.24
C MET A 188 -16.96 -3.40 5.15
N SER A 189 -16.30 -2.80 6.14
CA SER A 189 -15.47 -3.52 7.12
C SER A 189 -16.29 -4.49 7.97
N GLN A 190 -17.48 -4.09 8.41
CA GLN A 190 -18.39 -4.95 9.16
C GLN A 190 -18.86 -6.15 8.34
N GLN A 191 -19.12 -5.98 7.03
CA GLN A 191 -19.49 -7.10 6.16
C GLN A 191 -18.37 -8.15 6.06
N ILE A 192 -17.11 -7.73 6.07
CA ILE A 192 -15.96 -8.66 6.11
C ILE A 192 -15.91 -9.40 7.44
N GLN A 193 -16.02 -8.70 8.56
CA GLN A 193 -15.92 -9.29 9.90
C GLN A 193 -17.06 -10.26 10.23
N VAL A 194 -18.29 -9.97 9.79
CA VAL A 194 -19.42 -10.90 9.95
C VAL A 194 -19.16 -12.20 9.19
N ARG A 195 -18.62 -12.10 7.97
CA ARG A 195 -18.35 -13.25 7.10
C ARG A 195 -17.16 -14.10 7.52
N GLU A 196 -16.22 -13.57 8.31
CA GLU A 196 -15.14 -14.36 8.89
C GLU A 196 -15.61 -15.23 10.06
N ASN A 197 -16.66 -14.80 10.77
CA ASN A 197 -17.20 -15.50 11.94
C ASN A 197 -18.22 -16.60 11.61
N HIS A 198 -18.52 -16.81 10.32
CA HIS A 198 -19.47 -17.81 9.80
C HIS A 198 -18.77 -18.78 8.86
#